data_AF-A0A8E0RT68-F1
#
_entry.id   AF-A0A8E0RT68-F1
#
_cell.length_a   1.000
_cell.length_b   1.000
_cell.length_c   1.000
_cell.angle_alpha   90.00
_cell.angle_beta   90.00
_cell.angle_gamma   90.00
#
_symmetry.space_group_name_H-M   'P 1'
#
loop_
_entity.id
_entity.type
_entity.pdbx_description
1 polymer ?
#
loop_
_entity_poly.entity_id
_entity_poly.type
_entity_poly.pdbx_seq_one_letter_code
_entity_poly.pdbx_strand_id
1 'polypeptide(L)'
;MAARENRFRFVSYKEDIKNKVVISLKSVNYLDDNEELDSYFSASVERWSSSNSSPEIAGFRSRIAQYSLSLKLVHLNQKLIVNELLSFLRSTSALACTPFLDLVSSLCCDLREDFLPYLNDFLPEIFRLISTHSKNGDVLHPSFNCLSHMAYFLHRSLSRDVTNTLKMFSPVLKSTANHIAEFGAEILAFILRKVCDRHDLLQSLLQVFGDNYSLIGILMSEVLCGSVGKLHTSAQEILPIMFDLACCTHKSSTSGIRKGIRTLLKGERRSEPPDQSSRKIEAKAVSAVLRETLGRLLGSLHAGEVTYVIGLLNSRLQRMDNSEELMEPFKEAVSILSVLISCSPKEYATSTEVAIGTCFSKALSFSPTEEILTVFTKFLLESIQRYNPFDQIRLVCHILLQ
;
A
#
# COMPACT_ATOMS: atom_id res chain seq x y z
N MET A 1 21.99 -13.97 -29.95
CA MET A 1 22.23 -14.44 -28.56
C MET A 1 20.90 -14.43 -27.83
N ALA A 2 20.32 -15.60 -27.54
CA ALA A 2 19.14 -15.68 -26.68
C ALA A 2 19.52 -15.18 -25.28
N ALA A 3 18.82 -14.16 -24.77
CA ALA A 3 19.04 -13.66 -23.42
C ALA A 3 18.82 -14.83 -22.45
N ARG A 4 19.81 -15.11 -21.58
CA ARG A 4 19.65 -16.05 -20.47
C ARG A 4 18.50 -15.56 -19.60
N GLU A 5 17.34 -16.18 -19.69
CA GLU A 5 16.21 -15.87 -18.83
C GLU A 5 16.60 -16.16 -17.38
N ASN A 6 16.51 -15.13 -16.54
CA ASN A 6 16.80 -15.27 -15.12
C ASN A 6 15.70 -16.13 -14.47
N ARG A 7 16.06 -17.37 -14.11
CA ARG A 7 15.15 -18.37 -13.52
C ARG A 7 14.74 -18.04 -12.08
N PHE A 8 15.52 -17.21 -11.39
CA PHE A 8 15.25 -16.78 -10.03
C PHE A 8 14.93 -15.29 -10.05
N ARG A 9 13.69 -14.94 -9.72
CA ARG A 9 13.23 -13.57 -9.61
C ARG A 9 12.57 -13.39 -8.26
N PHE A 10 12.86 -12.27 -7.61
CA PHE A 10 12.13 -11.88 -6.42
C PHE A 10 10.68 -11.61 -6.80
N VAL A 11 9.75 -12.25 -6.09
CA VAL A 11 8.32 -12.01 -6.23
C VAL A 11 7.90 -11.08 -5.11
N SER A 12 7.32 -9.95 -5.49
CA SER A 12 6.82 -8.95 -4.54
C SER A 12 5.59 -9.50 -3.78
N TYR A 13 5.32 -9.02 -2.57
CA TYR A 13 4.17 -9.53 -1.79
C TYR A 13 2.83 -9.20 -2.45
N LYS A 14 2.75 -8.11 -3.22
CA LYS A 14 1.62 -7.73 -4.04
C LYS A 14 1.38 -8.73 -5.17
N GLU A 15 2.44 -9.20 -5.83
CA GLU A 15 2.35 -10.25 -6.85
C GLU A 15 1.97 -11.59 -6.23
N ASP A 16 2.53 -11.90 -5.06
CA ASP A 16 2.19 -13.10 -4.30
C ASP A 16 0.70 -13.14 -3.90
N ILE A 17 0.15 -12.03 -3.39
CA ILE A 17 -1.30 -11.91 -3.13
C ILE A 17 -2.11 -12.12 -4.43
N LYS A 18 -1.65 -11.60 -5.58
CA LYS A 18 -2.33 -11.83 -6.86
C LYS A 18 -2.29 -13.31 -7.27
N ASN A 19 -1.19 -14.00 -7.03
CA ASN A 19 -1.08 -15.44 -7.27
C ASN A 19 -2.05 -16.23 -6.38
N LYS A 20 -2.21 -15.83 -5.12
CA LYS A 20 -3.19 -16.43 -4.20
C LYS A 20 -4.63 -16.24 -4.67
N VAL A 21 -4.97 -15.09 -5.26
CA VAL A 21 -6.28 -14.86 -5.92
C VAL A 21 -6.53 -15.91 -7.00
N VAL A 22 -5.53 -16.15 -7.86
CA VAL A 22 -5.62 -17.12 -8.95
C VAL A 22 -5.78 -18.54 -8.42
N ILE A 23 -5.02 -18.92 -7.40
CA ILE A 23 -5.11 -20.26 -6.78
C ILE A 23 -6.50 -20.46 -6.16
N SER A 24 -7.00 -19.47 -5.42
CA SER A 24 -8.32 -19.51 -4.80
C SER A 24 -9.47 -19.58 -5.82
N LEU A 25 -9.32 -18.97 -7.01
CA LEU A 25 -10.32 -19.05 -8.08
C LEU A 25 -10.27 -20.40 -8.81
N LYS A 26 -9.06 -20.92 -9.06
CA LYS A 26 -8.87 -22.24 -9.66
C LYS A 26 -9.43 -23.33 -8.76
N SER A 27 -9.19 -23.28 -7.45
CA SER A 27 -9.73 -24.28 -6.52
C SER A 27 -11.26 -24.25 -6.43
N VAL A 28 -11.90 -23.08 -6.57
CA VAL A 28 -13.37 -22.99 -6.65
C VAL A 28 -13.92 -23.65 -7.92
N ASN A 29 -13.16 -23.67 -9.01
CA ASN A 29 -13.55 -24.31 -10.27
C ASN A 29 -13.20 -25.80 -10.35
N TYR A 30 -12.36 -26.32 -9.44
CA TYR A 30 -11.99 -27.74 -9.31
C TYR A 30 -12.78 -28.44 -8.19
N LEU A 31 -14.05 -28.08 -8.00
CA LEU A 31 -14.99 -28.85 -7.20
C LEU A 31 -15.54 -30.06 -7.98
N ASP A 32 -14.65 -30.78 -8.68
CA ASP A 32 -14.94 -32.11 -9.23
C ASP A 32 -13.71 -33.00 -8.92
N ASP A 33 -13.97 -34.03 -8.10
CA ASP A 33 -13.22 -35.29 -7.96
C ASP A 33 -11.84 -35.33 -7.28
N ASN A 34 -11.67 -34.84 -6.04
CA ASN A 34 -10.69 -35.44 -5.10
C ASN A 34 -11.16 -35.32 -3.65
N GLU A 35 -11.85 -36.34 -3.15
CA GLU A 35 -12.45 -36.43 -1.81
C GLU A 35 -11.46 -36.60 -0.63
N GLU A 36 -10.14 -36.65 -0.84
CA GLU A 36 -9.25 -37.08 0.26
C GLU A 36 -8.98 -35.98 1.31
N LEU A 37 -9.06 -34.68 0.98
CA LEU A 37 -8.82 -33.59 1.93
C LEU A 37 -9.61 -32.31 1.58
N ASP A 38 -10.87 -32.21 2.06
CA ASP A 38 -11.71 -31.01 1.91
C ASP A 38 -11.17 -29.72 2.60
N SER A 39 -10.07 -29.83 3.36
CA SER A 39 -9.51 -28.75 4.19
C SER A 39 -8.07 -28.43 3.79
N TYR A 40 -7.80 -27.13 3.57
CA TYR A 40 -6.44 -26.64 3.34
C TYR A 40 -5.55 -26.85 4.56
N PHE A 41 -6.10 -26.68 5.76
CA PHE A 41 -5.38 -26.91 7.00
C PHE A 41 -4.95 -28.38 7.13
N SER A 42 -5.88 -29.34 6.95
CA SER A 42 -5.54 -30.76 6.99
C SER A 42 -4.44 -31.08 5.98
N ALA A 43 -4.64 -30.71 4.71
CA ALA A 43 -3.67 -30.95 3.66
C ALA A 43 -2.26 -30.40 3.98
N SER A 44 -2.20 -29.22 4.60
CA SER A 44 -0.94 -28.65 5.06
C SER A 44 -0.33 -29.44 6.24
N VAL A 45 -1.13 -29.94 7.18
CA VAL A 45 -0.65 -30.83 8.25
C VAL A 45 -0.07 -32.11 7.67
N GLU A 46 -0.78 -32.78 6.76
CA GLU A 46 -0.28 -33.99 6.07
C GLU A 46 1.02 -33.72 5.31
N ARG A 47 1.07 -32.63 4.54
CA ARG A 47 2.27 -32.22 3.77
C ARG A 47 3.47 -31.95 4.68
N TRP A 48 3.29 -31.18 5.75
CA TRP A 48 4.41 -30.90 6.67
C TRP A 48 4.81 -32.15 7.45
N SER A 49 3.87 -33.03 7.79
CA SER A 49 4.17 -34.28 8.48
C SER A 49 4.97 -35.26 7.62
N SER A 50 4.75 -35.27 6.31
CA SER A 50 5.50 -36.14 5.38
C SER A 50 6.85 -35.56 4.98
N SER A 51 6.94 -34.23 4.86
CA SER A 51 8.17 -33.55 4.43
C SER A 51 9.11 -33.16 5.57
N ASN A 52 8.61 -33.00 6.80
CA ASN A 52 9.38 -32.47 7.92
C ASN A 52 9.28 -33.39 9.14
N SER A 53 10.41 -33.98 9.51
CA SER A 53 10.54 -34.92 10.63
C SER A 53 10.90 -34.24 11.95
N SER A 54 10.70 -32.92 12.09
CA SER A 54 11.03 -32.23 13.33
C SER A 54 10.15 -32.70 14.50
N PRO A 55 10.70 -32.75 15.73
CA PRO A 55 9.94 -33.18 16.90
C PRO A 55 8.78 -32.23 17.20
N GLU A 56 8.89 -30.94 16.85
CA GLU A 56 7.83 -29.96 17.01
C GLU A 56 6.63 -30.28 16.12
N ILE A 57 6.85 -30.61 14.84
CA ILE A 57 5.77 -30.96 13.92
C ILE A 57 5.13 -32.30 14.28
N ALA A 58 5.94 -33.31 14.61
CA ALA A 58 5.42 -34.58 15.09
C ALA A 58 4.59 -34.41 16.37
N GLY A 59 5.07 -33.58 17.30
CA GLY A 59 4.39 -33.23 18.54
C GLY A 59 3.12 -32.42 18.33
N PHE A 60 3.07 -31.56 17.31
CA PHE A 60 1.87 -30.82 16.96
C PHE A 60 0.82 -31.73 16.34
N ARG A 61 1.22 -32.50 15.33
CA ARG A 61 0.37 -33.45 14.63
C ARG A 61 -0.31 -34.41 15.61
N SER A 62 0.41 -34.96 16.59
CA SER A 62 -0.17 -35.90 17.55
C SER A 62 -1.30 -35.29 18.38
N ARG A 63 -1.27 -33.98 18.64
CA ARG A 63 -2.31 -33.28 19.41
C ARG A 63 -3.50 -32.86 18.57
N ILE A 64 -3.31 -32.59 17.28
CA ILE A 64 -4.36 -32.07 16.40
C ILE A 64 -4.94 -33.09 15.41
N ALA A 65 -4.30 -34.24 15.19
CA ALA A 65 -4.65 -35.18 14.10
C ALA A 65 -6.13 -35.54 14.10
N GLN A 66 -6.69 -35.97 15.23
CA GLN A 66 -8.10 -36.37 15.34
C GLN A 66 -9.10 -35.21 15.16
N TYR A 67 -8.64 -33.96 15.28
CA TYR A 67 -9.48 -32.76 15.24
C TYR A 67 -9.40 -32.00 13.92
N SER A 68 -8.55 -32.43 12.99
CA SER A 68 -8.24 -31.68 11.77
C SER A 68 -8.42 -32.46 10.46
N LEU A 69 -8.88 -33.72 10.50
CA LEU A 69 -9.01 -34.59 9.31
C LEU A 69 -9.98 -34.09 8.22
N SER A 70 -10.84 -33.13 8.53
CA SER A 70 -11.78 -32.55 7.57
C SER A 70 -12.12 -31.11 7.93
N LEU A 71 -12.62 -30.35 6.94
CA LEU A 71 -13.00 -28.95 7.14
C LEU A 71 -14.04 -28.78 8.27
N LYS A 72 -15.00 -29.72 8.38
CA LYS A 72 -16.01 -29.72 9.45
C LYS A 72 -15.38 -29.84 10.83
N LEU A 73 -14.38 -30.72 10.98
CA LEU A 73 -13.68 -30.90 12.25
C LEU A 73 -12.83 -29.68 12.60
N VAL A 74 -12.18 -29.06 11.61
CA VAL A 74 -11.43 -27.81 11.79
C VAL A 74 -12.34 -26.70 12.33
N HIS A 75 -13.52 -26.52 11.72
CA HIS A 75 -14.51 -25.54 12.18
C HIS A 75 -15.02 -25.84 13.60
N LEU A 76 -15.34 -27.11 13.90
CA LEU A 76 -15.84 -27.53 15.21
C LEU A 76 -14.80 -27.32 16.33
N ASN A 77 -13.53 -27.61 16.05
CA ASN A 77 -12.44 -27.62 17.03
C ASN A 77 -11.49 -26.40 16.90
N GLN A 78 -11.90 -25.35 16.19
CA GLN A 78 -11.05 -24.20 15.87
C GLN A 78 -10.31 -23.61 17.07
N LYS A 79 -10.96 -23.49 18.24
CA LYS A 79 -10.32 -22.94 19.46
C LYS A 79 -9.16 -23.80 19.94
N LEU A 80 -9.32 -25.12 19.94
CA LEU A 80 -8.27 -26.05 20.34
C LEU A 80 -7.10 -25.98 19.36
N ILE A 81 -7.40 -26.00 18.06
CA ILE A 81 -6.38 -25.92 16.99
C ILE A 81 -5.59 -24.61 17.11
N VAL A 82 -6.29 -23.48 17.29
CA VAL A 82 -5.66 -22.16 17.46
C VAL A 82 -4.75 -22.13 18.68
N ASN A 83 -5.21 -22.64 19.83
CA ASN A 83 -4.43 -22.65 21.07
C ASN A 83 -3.15 -23.48 20.93
N GLU A 84 -3.25 -24.67 20.34
CA GLU A 84 -2.09 -25.52 20.08
C GLU A 84 -1.12 -24.87 19.09
N LEU A 85 -1.65 -24.30 18.00
CA LEU A 85 -0.84 -23.65 16.98
C LEU A 85 -0.09 -22.43 17.54
N LEU A 86 -0.75 -21.62 18.39
CA LEU A 86 -0.11 -20.52 19.11
C LEU A 86 0.96 -21.02 20.09
N SER A 87 0.69 -22.09 20.82
CA SER A 87 1.64 -22.68 21.76
C SER A 87 2.94 -23.07 21.06
N PHE A 88 2.84 -23.79 19.94
CA PHE A 88 4.01 -24.17 19.15
C PHE A 88 4.68 -22.99 18.46
N LEU A 89 3.92 -22.04 17.92
CA LEU A 89 4.48 -20.84 17.29
C LEU A 89 5.34 -20.04 18.28
N ARG A 90 4.96 -20.03 19.56
CA ARG A 90 5.70 -19.38 20.66
C ARG A 90 6.92 -20.18 21.11
N SER A 91 6.81 -21.50 21.21
CA SER A 91 7.88 -22.35 21.75
C SER A 91 8.94 -22.74 20.71
N THR A 92 8.59 -22.76 19.42
CA THR A 92 9.48 -23.19 18.34
C THR A 92 10.51 -22.11 18.04
N SER A 93 11.75 -22.52 17.76
CA SER A 93 12.79 -21.59 17.34
C SER A 93 12.41 -20.87 16.04
N ALA A 94 12.86 -19.63 15.87
CA ALA A 94 12.49 -18.83 14.70
C ALA A 94 12.89 -19.49 13.36
N LEU A 95 13.99 -20.25 13.33
CA LEU A 95 14.44 -20.94 12.11
C LEU A 95 13.54 -22.13 11.73
N ALA A 96 12.78 -22.68 12.69
CA ALA A 96 11.88 -23.80 12.48
C ALA A 96 10.39 -23.39 12.46
N CYS A 97 10.08 -22.08 12.47
CA CYS A 97 8.70 -21.60 12.56
C CYS A 97 7.92 -21.64 11.23
N THR A 98 8.60 -21.85 10.10
CA THR A 98 8.00 -21.88 8.75
C THR A 98 6.77 -22.78 8.63
N PRO A 99 6.79 -24.05 9.12
CA PRO A 99 5.62 -24.91 9.04
C PRO A 99 4.43 -24.35 9.82
N PHE A 100 4.67 -23.77 10.99
CA PHE A 100 3.60 -23.20 11.83
C PHE A 100 2.99 -21.95 11.19
N LEU A 101 3.80 -21.08 10.57
CA LEU A 101 3.31 -19.92 9.84
C LEU A 101 2.45 -20.31 8.61
N ASP A 102 2.83 -21.39 7.93
CA ASP A 102 2.06 -21.94 6.80
C ASP A 102 0.77 -22.62 7.25
N LEU A 103 0.80 -23.31 8.38
CA LEU A 103 -0.39 -23.87 9.03
C LEU A 103 -1.37 -22.77 9.46
N VAL A 104 -0.88 -21.65 10.01
CA VAL A 104 -1.71 -20.48 10.33
C VAL A 104 -2.36 -19.92 9.05
N SER A 105 -1.60 -19.83 7.96
CA SER A 105 -2.08 -19.37 6.66
C SER A 105 -3.20 -20.26 6.12
N SER A 106 -3.03 -21.58 6.26
CA SER A 106 -4.00 -22.59 5.83
C SER A 106 -5.26 -22.57 6.69
N LEU A 107 -5.10 -22.41 8.01
CA LEU A 107 -6.23 -22.26 8.93
C LEU A 107 -7.06 -21.01 8.64
N CYS A 108 -6.40 -19.88 8.32
CA CYS A 108 -7.05 -18.65 7.91
C CYS A 108 -7.84 -18.82 6.59
N CYS A 109 -7.34 -19.64 5.66
CA CYS A 109 -8.06 -19.96 4.42
C CYS A 109 -9.35 -20.74 4.69
N ASP A 110 -9.31 -21.72 5.60
CA ASP A 110 -10.45 -22.57 5.94
C ASP A 110 -11.51 -21.84 6.79
N LEU A 111 -11.08 -21.04 7.78
CA LEU A 111 -11.97 -20.31 8.69
C LEU A 111 -12.47 -18.99 8.12
N ARG A 112 -11.70 -18.34 7.24
CA ARG A 112 -12.03 -17.02 6.65
C ARG A 112 -12.40 -16.02 7.74
N GLU A 113 -13.59 -15.42 7.67
CA GLU A 113 -14.05 -14.39 8.61
C GLU A 113 -14.12 -14.90 10.06
N ASP A 114 -14.31 -16.20 10.28
CA ASP A 114 -14.29 -16.81 11.62
C ASP A 114 -12.88 -16.78 12.24
N PHE A 115 -11.84 -16.51 11.44
CA PHE A 115 -10.48 -16.33 11.92
C PHE A 115 -10.24 -14.96 12.58
N LEU A 116 -11.09 -13.95 12.30
CA LEU A 116 -10.88 -12.57 12.75
C LEU A 116 -10.59 -12.42 14.27
N PRO A 117 -11.30 -13.10 15.19
CA PRO A 117 -11.04 -12.96 16.61
C PRO A 117 -9.62 -13.38 17.01
N TYR A 118 -9.04 -14.34 16.28
CA TYR A 118 -7.72 -14.90 16.56
C TYR A 118 -6.56 -14.05 16.02
N LEU A 119 -6.83 -13.02 15.19
CA LEU A 119 -5.79 -12.09 14.73
C LEU A 119 -5.06 -11.41 15.89
N ASN A 120 -5.80 -11.07 16.96
CA ASN A 120 -5.23 -10.43 18.14
C ASN A 120 -4.21 -11.30 18.87
N ASP A 121 -4.29 -12.62 18.70
CA ASP A 121 -3.34 -13.56 19.30
C ASP A 121 -2.16 -13.87 18.37
N PHE A 122 -2.42 -14.04 17.06
CA PHE A 122 -1.38 -14.39 16.09
C PHE A 122 -0.52 -13.21 15.64
N LEU A 123 -1.10 -12.03 15.40
CA LEU A 123 -0.35 -10.87 14.90
C LEU A 123 0.80 -10.45 15.83
N PRO A 124 0.63 -10.38 17.17
CA PRO A 124 1.74 -10.06 18.07
C PRO A 124 2.92 -11.03 17.93
N GLU A 125 2.66 -12.33 17.80
CA GLU A 125 3.72 -13.33 17.65
C GLU A 125 4.42 -13.22 16.30
N ILE A 126 3.67 -13.01 15.21
CA ILE A 126 4.25 -12.81 13.88
C ILE A 126 5.09 -11.52 13.84
N PHE A 127 4.61 -10.43 14.44
CA PHE A 127 5.39 -9.19 14.53
C PHE A 127 6.61 -9.32 15.43
N ARG A 128 6.56 -10.12 16.50
CA ARG A 128 7.72 -10.44 17.33
C ARG A 128 8.79 -11.16 16.53
N LEU A 129 8.40 -12.14 15.70
CA LEU A 129 9.32 -12.85 14.79
C LEU A 129 9.96 -11.88 13.79
N ILE A 130 9.15 -11.04 13.13
CA ILE A 130 9.62 -10.06 12.15
C ILE A 130 10.59 -9.04 12.76
N SER A 131 10.24 -8.47 13.92
CA SER A 131 11.06 -7.44 14.58
C SER A 131 12.37 -8.00 15.12
N THR A 132 12.35 -9.19 15.71
CA THR A 132 13.54 -9.84 16.29
C THR A 132 14.50 -10.33 15.22
N HIS A 133 13.98 -10.75 14.05
CA HIS A 133 14.76 -11.32 12.95
C HIS A 133 14.74 -10.44 11.70
N SER A 134 14.83 -9.13 11.88
CA SER A 134 14.68 -8.12 10.83
C SER A 134 15.66 -8.21 9.64
N LYS A 135 16.72 -9.01 9.74
CA LYS A 135 17.70 -9.23 8.66
C LYS A 135 17.72 -10.67 8.13
N ASN A 136 16.94 -11.57 8.72
CA ASN A 136 16.96 -12.98 8.35
C ASN A 136 15.84 -13.28 7.34
N GLY A 137 16.21 -13.44 6.07
CA GLY A 137 15.27 -13.75 4.98
C GLY A 137 14.46 -15.02 5.21
N ASP A 138 15.04 -16.04 5.84
CA ASP A 138 14.39 -17.34 6.09
C ASP A 138 13.27 -17.25 7.14
N VAL A 139 13.28 -16.22 7.98
CA VAL A 139 12.20 -15.94 8.94
C VAL A 139 11.23 -14.89 8.38
N LEU A 140 11.76 -13.86 7.72
CA LEU A 140 10.93 -12.78 7.17
C LEU A 140 10.01 -13.28 6.06
N HIS A 141 10.53 -14.06 5.11
CA HIS A 141 9.75 -14.54 3.98
C HIS A 141 8.49 -15.33 4.41
N PRO A 142 8.58 -16.39 5.25
CA PRO A 142 7.38 -17.10 5.70
C PRO A 142 6.47 -16.23 6.59
N SER A 143 7.03 -15.29 7.37
CA SER A 143 6.23 -14.39 8.21
C SER A 143 5.36 -13.45 7.38
N PHE A 144 5.96 -12.77 6.40
CA PHE A 144 5.23 -11.89 5.50
C PHE A 144 4.34 -12.66 4.51
N ASN A 145 4.73 -13.87 4.11
CA ASN A 145 3.84 -14.77 3.36
C ASN A 145 2.56 -15.06 4.16
N CYS A 146 2.70 -15.37 5.46
CA CYS A 146 1.57 -15.58 6.36
C CYS A 146 0.69 -14.32 6.51
N LEU A 147 1.29 -13.15 6.73
CA LEU A 147 0.55 -11.88 6.75
C LEU A 147 -0.17 -11.62 5.42
N SER A 148 0.43 -11.96 4.30
CA SER A 148 -0.17 -11.81 2.96
C SER A 148 -1.38 -12.73 2.78
N HIS A 149 -1.32 -13.97 3.29
CA HIS A 149 -2.48 -14.88 3.32
C HIS A 149 -3.61 -14.31 4.18
N MET A 150 -3.30 -13.83 5.39
CA MET A 150 -4.29 -13.21 6.27
C MET A 150 -4.94 -11.99 5.61
N ALA A 151 -4.13 -11.10 5.04
CA ALA A 151 -4.63 -9.93 4.32
C ALA A 151 -5.50 -10.32 3.12
N TYR A 152 -5.14 -11.39 2.40
CA TYR A 152 -5.92 -11.90 1.27
C TYR A 152 -7.29 -12.43 1.70
N PHE A 153 -7.37 -13.33 2.68
CA PHE A 153 -8.64 -13.96 3.05
C PHE A 153 -9.55 -13.04 3.87
N LEU A 154 -8.99 -12.10 4.64
CA LEU A 154 -9.74 -11.24 5.56
C LEU A 154 -9.97 -9.82 5.02
N HIS A 155 -9.59 -9.53 3.77
CA HIS A 155 -9.65 -8.18 3.22
C HIS A 155 -11.03 -7.52 3.32
N ARG A 156 -12.12 -8.29 3.24
CA ARG A 156 -13.49 -7.75 3.28
C ARG A 156 -13.80 -7.15 4.64
N SER A 157 -13.45 -7.84 5.73
CA SER A 157 -13.64 -7.28 7.06
C SER A 157 -12.58 -6.24 7.43
N LEU A 158 -11.32 -6.44 7.02
CA LEU A 158 -10.26 -5.47 7.28
C LEU A 158 -10.50 -4.12 6.56
N SER A 159 -11.09 -4.13 5.36
CA SER A 159 -11.44 -2.90 4.63
C SER A 159 -12.68 -2.17 5.17
N ARG A 160 -13.51 -2.83 6.00
CA ARG A 160 -14.69 -2.20 6.63
C ARG A 160 -14.33 -1.36 7.85
N ASP A 161 -13.29 -1.74 8.60
CA ASP A 161 -12.77 -0.97 9.74
C ASP A 161 -11.28 -0.67 9.52
N VAL A 162 -11.04 0.37 8.71
CA VAL A 162 -9.69 0.78 8.30
C VAL A 162 -8.88 1.25 9.50
N THR A 163 -9.49 2.02 10.41
CA THR A 163 -8.80 2.54 11.59
C THR A 163 -8.30 1.40 12.48
N ASN A 164 -9.13 0.37 12.75
CA ASN A 164 -8.67 -0.76 13.54
C ASN A 164 -7.61 -1.59 12.80
N THR A 165 -7.78 -1.81 11.48
CA THR A 165 -6.78 -2.50 10.66
C THR A 165 -5.42 -1.80 10.71
N LEU A 166 -5.38 -0.48 10.55
CA LEU A 166 -4.14 0.29 10.63
C LEU A 166 -3.51 0.21 12.02
N LYS A 167 -4.30 0.21 13.09
CA LYS A 167 -3.80 0.03 14.47
C LYS A 167 -3.19 -1.36 14.67
N MET A 168 -3.89 -2.41 14.22
CA MET A 168 -3.41 -3.80 14.32
C MET A 168 -2.06 -3.97 13.61
N PHE A 169 -1.90 -3.42 12.41
CA PHE A 169 -0.65 -3.51 11.64
C PHE A 169 0.37 -2.40 11.95
N SER A 170 0.07 -1.49 12.88
CA SER A 170 1.00 -0.41 13.25
C SER A 170 2.38 -0.91 13.70
N PRO A 171 2.55 -2.06 14.39
CA PRO A 171 3.87 -2.52 14.80
C PRO A 171 4.82 -2.83 13.63
N VAL A 172 4.31 -3.43 12.54
CA VAL A 172 5.15 -3.71 11.36
C VAL A 172 5.46 -2.43 10.58
N LEU A 173 4.50 -1.51 10.50
CA LEU A 173 4.68 -0.23 9.80
C LEU A 173 5.63 0.74 10.52
N LYS A 174 5.68 0.70 11.85
CA LYS A 174 6.56 1.55 12.68
C LYS A 174 7.91 0.89 12.98
N SER A 175 8.26 -0.18 12.26
CA SER A 175 9.56 -0.84 12.41
C SER A 175 10.70 0.13 12.11
N THR A 176 11.81 0.01 12.85
CA THR A 176 13.02 0.79 12.61
C THR A 176 13.76 0.38 11.34
N ALA A 177 13.46 -0.80 10.81
CA ALA A 177 14.01 -1.28 9.56
C ALA A 177 13.07 -0.92 8.40
N ASN A 178 13.54 -0.02 7.52
CA ASN A 178 12.73 0.54 6.42
C ASN A 178 12.08 -0.52 5.54
N HIS A 179 12.82 -1.58 5.18
CA HIS A 179 12.29 -2.65 4.33
C HIS A 179 11.12 -3.40 4.97
N ILE A 180 11.06 -3.49 6.30
CA ILE A 180 9.92 -4.11 7.02
C ILE A 180 8.67 -3.23 6.89
N ALA A 181 8.83 -1.92 7.03
CA ALA A 181 7.73 -0.97 6.85
C ALA A 181 7.23 -0.99 5.39
N GLU A 182 8.14 -1.07 4.41
CA GLU A 182 7.81 -1.19 2.99
C GLU A 182 7.04 -2.48 2.68
N PHE A 183 7.49 -3.64 3.18
CA PHE A 183 6.77 -4.91 3.00
C PHE A 183 5.39 -4.89 3.70
N GLY A 184 5.30 -4.31 4.90
CA GLY A 184 4.02 -4.14 5.59
C GLY A 184 3.07 -3.23 4.81
N ALA A 185 3.60 -2.15 4.23
CA ALA A 185 2.84 -1.22 3.39
C ALA A 185 2.34 -1.88 2.11
N GLU A 186 3.16 -2.71 1.46
CA GLU A 186 2.80 -3.45 0.26
C GLU A 186 1.60 -4.39 0.51
N ILE A 187 1.62 -5.12 1.63
CA ILE A 187 0.51 -5.99 2.05
C ILE A 187 -0.75 -5.17 2.34
N LEU A 188 -0.63 -4.10 3.13
CA LEU A 188 -1.78 -3.27 3.48
C LEU A 188 -2.36 -2.54 2.26
N ALA A 189 -1.55 -2.17 1.28
CA ALA A 189 -2.02 -1.54 0.05
C ALA A 189 -3.08 -2.40 -0.64
N PHE A 190 -2.99 -3.74 -0.57
CA PHE A 190 -4.03 -4.63 -1.07
C PHE A 190 -5.40 -4.41 -0.39
N ILE A 191 -5.41 -4.18 0.92
CA ILE A 191 -6.63 -3.93 1.70
C ILE A 191 -7.12 -2.50 1.47
N LEU A 192 -6.22 -1.52 1.58
CA LEU A 192 -6.55 -0.10 1.52
C LEU A 192 -7.12 0.34 0.15
N ARG A 193 -6.67 -0.29 -0.94
CA ARG A 193 -7.27 -0.06 -2.27
C ARG A 193 -8.77 -0.41 -2.33
N LYS A 194 -9.26 -1.28 -1.44
CA LYS A 194 -10.66 -1.74 -1.38
C LYS A 194 -11.56 -0.88 -0.50
N VAL A 195 -10.99 0.11 0.20
CA VAL A 195 -11.76 1.04 1.03
C VAL A 195 -12.61 1.93 0.14
N CYS A 196 -13.93 1.86 0.28
CA CYS A 196 -14.86 2.57 -0.61
C CYS A 196 -14.76 4.10 -0.48
N ASP A 197 -14.68 4.63 0.73
CA ASP A 197 -14.58 6.07 0.97
C ASP A 197 -13.12 6.50 1.07
N ARG A 198 -12.62 7.20 0.04
CA ARG A 198 -11.24 7.68 -0.02
C ARG A 198 -10.95 8.79 1.00
N HIS A 199 -11.97 9.54 1.42
CA HIS A 199 -11.79 10.55 2.48
C HIS A 199 -11.63 9.86 3.83
N ASP A 200 -12.43 8.83 4.10
CA ASP A 200 -12.31 8.02 5.33
C ASP A 200 -10.95 7.32 5.41
N LEU A 201 -10.42 6.84 4.28
CA LEU A 201 -9.06 6.31 4.20
C LEU A 201 -8.01 7.34 4.64
N LEU A 202 -8.03 8.54 4.05
CA LEU A 202 -7.07 9.61 4.39
C LEU A 202 -7.22 10.07 5.85
N GLN A 203 -8.45 10.20 6.33
CA GLN A 203 -8.73 10.55 7.71
C GLN A 203 -8.24 9.47 8.68
N SER A 204 -8.48 8.19 8.40
CA SER A 204 -8.02 7.06 9.21
C SER A 204 -6.49 7.01 9.29
N LEU A 205 -5.79 7.26 8.19
CA LEU A 205 -4.33 7.32 8.15
C LEU A 205 -3.78 8.43 9.07
N LEU A 206 -4.31 9.65 8.94
CA LEU A 206 -3.91 10.79 9.77
C LEU A 206 -4.30 10.58 11.25
N GLN A 207 -5.44 9.95 11.51
CA GLN A 207 -5.89 9.65 12.87
C GLN A 207 -4.98 8.63 13.57
N VAL A 208 -4.49 7.60 12.85
CA VAL A 208 -3.70 6.51 13.45
C VAL A 208 -2.22 6.86 13.53
N PHE A 209 -1.68 7.57 12.54
CA PHE A 209 -0.25 7.85 12.46
C PHE A 209 0.13 9.30 12.79
N GLY A 210 -0.85 10.20 12.96
CA GLY A 210 -0.62 11.61 13.29
C GLY A 210 0.31 12.27 12.28
N ASP A 211 1.34 12.93 12.80
CA ASP A 211 2.33 13.67 12.01
C ASP A 211 3.45 12.81 11.42
N ASN A 212 3.35 11.48 11.50
CA ASN A 212 4.29 10.57 10.83
C ASN A 212 3.99 10.48 9.33
N TYR A 213 4.08 11.61 8.64
CA TYR A 213 3.76 11.74 7.21
C TYR A 213 4.65 10.87 6.34
N SER A 214 5.89 10.58 6.76
CA SER A 214 6.78 9.70 5.98
C SER A 214 6.27 8.26 5.95
N LEU A 215 5.79 7.72 7.08
CA LEU A 215 5.16 6.40 7.13
C LEU A 215 3.87 6.39 6.30
N ILE A 216 3.02 7.42 6.42
CA ILE A 216 1.82 7.53 5.59
C ILE A 216 2.21 7.60 4.11
N GLY A 217 3.29 8.31 3.77
CA GLY A 217 3.83 8.42 2.41
C GLY A 217 4.29 7.08 1.84
N ILE A 218 4.97 6.23 2.63
CA ILE A 218 5.33 4.85 2.23
C ILE A 218 4.07 4.04 1.92
N LEU A 219 3.08 4.11 2.81
CA LEU A 219 1.83 3.35 2.65
C LEU A 219 1.03 3.83 1.44
N MET A 220 0.91 5.14 1.26
CA MET A 220 0.19 5.74 0.14
C MET A 220 0.93 5.52 -1.18
N SER A 221 2.27 5.54 -1.22
CA SER A 221 2.99 5.20 -2.44
C SER A 221 2.68 3.78 -2.87
N GLU A 222 2.65 2.83 -1.93
CA GLU A 222 2.25 1.45 -2.24
C GLU A 222 0.78 1.35 -2.69
N VAL A 223 -0.14 2.07 -2.06
CA VAL A 223 -1.56 2.10 -2.48
C VAL A 223 -1.71 2.59 -3.93
N LEU A 224 -0.95 3.62 -4.30
CA LEU A 224 -1.04 4.29 -5.60
C LEU A 224 -0.21 3.61 -6.70
N CYS A 225 0.85 2.87 -6.35
CA CYS A 225 1.67 2.13 -7.30
C CYS A 225 0.89 0.99 -7.97
N GLY A 226 0.91 0.95 -9.30
CA GLY A 226 0.28 -0.05 -10.16
C GLY A 226 1.25 -1.15 -10.60
N SER A 227 1.09 -1.66 -11.82
CA SER A 227 2.13 -2.47 -12.47
C SER A 227 3.37 -1.61 -12.75
N VAL A 228 4.49 -2.25 -13.13
CA VAL A 228 5.75 -1.57 -13.47
C VAL A 228 5.50 -0.28 -14.28
N GLY A 229 5.99 0.85 -13.75
CA GLY A 229 5.90 2.14 -14.41
C GLY A 229 4.53 2.83 -14.42
N LYS A 230 3.50 2.25 -13.80
CA LYS A 230 2.12 2.74 -13.90
C LYS A 230 1.48 3.00 -12.54
N LEU A 231 0.53 3.93 -12.53
CA LEU A 231 -0.36 4.11 -11.40
C LEU A 231 -1.39 2.97 -11.32
N HIS A 232 -1.80 2.62 -10.11
CA HIS A 232 -2.94 1.74 -9.89
C HIS A 232 -4.24 2.49 -10.20
N THR A 233 -5.31 1.76 -10.55
CA THR A 233 -6.62 2.37 -10.87
C THR A 233 -7.16 3.24 -9.73
N SER A 234 -6.94 2.84 -8.47
CA SER A 234 -7.31 3.64 -7.30
C SER A 234 -6.62 5.00 -7.23
N ALA A 235 -5.46 5.19 -7.87
CA ALA A 235 -4.76 6.47 -7.88
C ALA A 235 -5.53 7.53 -8.67
N GLN A 236 -6.33 7.12 -9.66
CA GLN A 236 -7.18 8.03 -10.43
C GLN A 236 -8.30 8.65 -9.58
N GLU A 237 -8.66 8.02 -8.45
CA GLU A 237 -9.63 8.56 -7.50
C GLU A 237 -8.94 9.29 -6.35
N ILE A 238 -7.86 8.71 -5.80
CA ILE A 238 -7.22 9.19 -4.58
C ILE A 238 -6.37 10.44 -4.84
N LEU A 239 -5.56 10.47 -5.91
CA LEU A 239 -4.68 11.61 -6.17
C LEU A 239 -5.47 12.91 -6.37
N PRO A 240 -6.55 12.97 -7.21
CA PRO A 240 -7.34 14.19 -7.33
C PRO A 240 -7.88 14.70 -5.99
N ILE A 241 -8.34 13.80 -5.12
CA ILE A 241 -8.83 14.15 -3.78
C ILE A 241 -7.70 14.72 -2.92
N MET A 242 -6.51 14.10 -2.93
CA MET A 242 -5.36 14.62 -2.18
C MET A 242 -4.93 16.01 -2.66
N PHE A 243 -4.88 16.23 -3.98
CA PHE A 243 -4.58 17.55 -4.56
C PHE A 243 -5.67 18.58 -4.24
N ASP A 244 -6.96 18.20 -4.30
CA ASP A 244 -8.07 19.11 -3.97
C ASP A 244 -8.04 19.54 -2.50
N LEU A 245 -7.77 18.60 -1.60
CA LEU A 245 -7.65 18.84 -0.15
C LEU A 245 -6.40 19.65 0.20
N ALA A 246 -5.25 19.35 -0.40
CA ALA A 246 -4.00 20.06 -0.14
C ALA A 246 -4.04 21.51 -0.65
N CYS A 247 -4.61 21.74 -1.83
CA CYS A 247 -4.72 23.08 -2.43
C CYS A 247 -6.01 23.81 -2.06
N CYS A 248 -6.83 23.28 -1.14
CA CYS A 248 -8.11 23.85 -0.70
C CYS A 248 -9.07 24.25 -1.85
N THR A 249 -9.02 23.58 -3.00
CA THR A 249 -9.80 23.99 -4.19
C THR A 249 -11.24 23.48 -4.20
N HIS A 250 -11.70 22.83 -3.12
CA HIS A 250 -13.10 22.50 -2.94
C HIS A 250 -13.91 23.77 -2.60
N LYS A 251 -14.60 24.34 -3.59
CA LYS A 251 -15.96 24.85 -3.32
C LYS A 251 -16.73 23.66 -2.75
N SER A 252 -17.29 23.80 -1.56
CA SER A 252 -17.93 22.75 -0.75
C SER A 252 -19.02 21.98 -1.51
N SER A 253 -18.62 21.05 -2.38
CA SER A 253 -19.55 20.22 -3.11
C SER A 253 -19.94 19.02 -2.24
N THR A 254 -21.11 19.17 -1.62
CA THR A 254 -22.07 18.09 -1.31
C THR A 254 -21.83 17.22 -0.07
N SER A 255 -22.21 17.78 1.07
CA SER A 255 -22.88 17.02 2.16
C SER A 255 -24.11 16.22 1.63
N GLY A 256 -24.76 16.69 0.55
CA GLY A 256 -25.95 16.06 -0.04
C GLY A 256 -25.74 14.71 -0.74
N ILE A 257 -24.64 14.53 -1.50
CA ILE A 257 -24.38 13.27 -2.24
C ILE A 257 -23.99 12.15 -1.27
N ARG A 258 -23.23 12.48 -0.21
CA ARG A 258 -22.89 11.53 0.87
C ARG A 258 -24.15 11.03 1.58
N LYS A 259 -25.17 11.88 1.75
CA LYS A 259 -26.45 11.49 2.33
C LYS A 259 -27.22 10.55 1.40
N GLY A 260 -27.27 10.82 0.10
CA GLY A 260 -27.94 9.97 -0.90
C GLY A 260 -27.33 8.56 -1.03
N ILE A 261 -26.00 8.46 -1.15
CA ILE A 261 -25.30 7.17 -1.24
C ILE A 261 -25.43 6.38 0.07
N ARG A 262 -25.34 7.06 1.22
CA ARG A 262 -25.56 6.44 2.55
C ARG A 262 -27.01 5.98 2.75
N THR A 263 -27.98 6.58 2.07
CA THR A 263 -29.40 6.16 2.15
C THR A 263 -29.66 4.94 1.25
N LEU A 264 -28.96 4.83 0.11
CA LEU A 264 -29.04 3.65 -0.76
C LEU A 264 -28.31 2.42 -0.17
N LEU A 265 -27.23 2.62 0.58
CA LEU A 265 -26.49 1.55 1.26
C LEU A 265 -27.14 1.07 2.58
N LYS A 266 -28.19 1.75 3.07
CA LYS A 266 -28.90 1.42 4.32
C LYS A 266 -29.94 0.28 4.19
N GLY A 267 -29.91 -0.48 3.08
CA GLY A 267 -30.70 -1.71 2.93
C GLY A 267 -30.27 -2.85 3.86
N GLU A 268 -29.09 -2.77 4.49
CA GLU A 268 -28.63 -3.77 5.45
C GLU A 268 -28.51 -3.17 6.86
N ARG A 269 -29.31 -3.70 7.78
CA ARG A 269 -29.36 -3.30 9.21
C ARG A 269 -27.97 -3.30 9.85
N ARG A 270 -27.47 -2.13 10.26
CA ARG A 270 -26.47 -2.00 11.33
C ARG A 270 -26.74 -0.78 12.21
N SER A 271 -26.55 -1.00 13.51
CA SER A 271 -26.59 -0.07 14.63
C SER A 271 -25.72 1.17 14.40
N GLU A 272 -26.24 2.33 14.80
CA GLU A 272 -25.56 3.62 14.69
C GLU A 272 -24.26 3.66 15.53
N PRO A 273 -23.11 4.10 14.97
CA PRO A 273 -21.97 4.48 15.79
C PRO A 273 -22.18 5.90 16.35
N PRO A 274 -21.64 6.21 17.55
CA PRO A 274 -21.80 7.51 18.17
C PRO A 274 -20.99 8.58 17.42
N ASP A 275 -21.67 9.66 17.08
CA ASP A 275 -21.17 11.04 16.90
C ASP A 275 -19.84 11.23 16.13
N GLN A 276 -19.83 10.91 14.83
CA GLN A 276 -18.81 11.43 13.92
C GLN A 276 -19.13 12.89 13.58
N SER A 277 -18.76 13.79 14.50
CA SER A 277 -18.47 15.17 14.14
C SER A 277 -17.55 15.15 12.92
N SER A 278 -17.94 15.86 11.87
CA SER A 278 -17.19 16.02 10.62
C SER A 278 -15.86 16.71 10.92
N ARG A 279 -14.86 15.93 11.35
CA ARG A 279 -13.48 16.39 11.51
C ARG A 279 -12.96 16.75 10.13
N LYS A 280 -12.88 18.04 9.88
CA LYS A 280 -12.31 18.60 8.66
C LYS A 280 -10.85 18.14 8.59
N ILE A 281 -10.49 17.40 7.54
CA ILE A 281 -9.11 17.00 7.32
C ILE A 281 -8.27 18.27 7.11
N GLU A 282 -7.18 18.42 7.84
CA GLU A 282 -6.32 19.60 7.74
C GLU A 282 -5.54 19.59 6.41
N ALA A 283 -5.68 20.66 5.63
CA ALA A 283 -5.06 20.77 4.31
C ALA A 283 -3.52 20.64 4.36
N LYS A 284 -2.90 21.23 5.40
CA LYS A 284 -1.45 21.15 5.63
C LYS A 284 -0.97 19.72 5.86
N ALA A 285 -1.72 18.93 6.64
CA ALA A 285 -1.41 17.52 6.88
C ALA A 285 -1.51 16.71 5.58
N VAL A 286 -2.55 16.94 4.77
CA VAL A 286 -2.70 16.27 3.47
C VAL A 286 -1.60 16.67 2.49
N SER A 287 -1.23 17.96 2.45
CA SER A 287 -0.10 18.44 1.64
C SER A 287 1.21 17.75 2.03
N ALA A 288 1.50 17.62 3.33
CA ALA A 288 2.68 16.91 3.82
C ALA A 288 2.67 15.43 3.40
N VAL A 289 1.55 14.74 3.58
CA VAL A 289 1.38 13.35 3.12
C VAL A 289 1.55 13.24 1.61
N LEU A 290 0.96 14.15 0.82
CA LEU A 290 1.06 14.15 -0.63
C LEU A 290 2.51 14.33 -1.08
N ARG A 291 3.27 15.23 -0.47
CA ARG A 291 4.69 15.45 -0.77
C ARG A 291 5.54 14.20 -0.49
N GLU A 292 5.37 13.58 0.67
CA GLU A 292 6.07 12.33 1.02
C GLU A 292 5.70 11.19 0.06
N THR A 293 4.42 11.09 -0.31
CA THR A 293 3.91 10.09 -1.25
C THR A 293 4.52 10.28 -2.65
N LEU A 294 4.51 11.52 -3.17
CA LEU A 294 5.04 11.85 -4.49
C LEU A 294 6.55 11.66 -4.58
N GLY A 295 7.29 12.01 -3.52
CA GLY A 295 8.74 11.82 -3.46
C GLY A 295 9.18 10.37 -3.64
N ARG A 296 8.33 9.42 -3.23
CA ARG A 296 8.56 7.97 -3.37
C ARG A 296 8.01 7.40 -4.68
N LEU A 297 6.85 7.91 -5.11
CA LEU A 297 6.10 7.38 -6.23
C LEU A 297 6.74 7.75 -7.59
N LEU A 298 7.11 9.03 -7.78
CA LEU A 298 7.45 9.59 -9.09
C LEU A 298 8.64 8.91 -9.77
N GLY A 299 9.66 8.51 -9.01
CA GLY A 299 10.85 7.84 -9.54
C GLY A 299 10.57 6.50 -10.22
N SER A 300 9.43 5.87 -9.90
CA SER A 300 9.03 4.56 -10.43
C SER A 300 8.07 4.62 -11.62
N LEU A 301 7.56 5.80 -11.96
CA LEU A 301 6.50 6.00 -12.95
C LEU A 301 7.04 6.31 -14.33
N HIS A 302 6.32 5.91 -15.38
CA HIS A 302 6.60 6.33 -16.76
C HIS A 302 6.23 7.80 -17.00
N ALA A 303 6.84 8.40 -18.03
CA ALA A 303 6.66 9.81 -18.39
C ALA A 303 5.19 10.29 -18.46
N GLY A 304 4.30 9.48 -19.03
CA GLY A 304 2.88 9.81 -19.16
C GLY A 304 2.17 9.93 -17.80
N GLU A 305 2.49 9.06 -16.85
CA GLU A 305 1.92 9.06 -15.51
C GLU A 305 2.45 10.25 -14.69
N VAL A 306 3.75 10.55 -14.81
CA VAL A 306 4.36 11.75 -14.20
C VAL A 306 3.70 13.02 -14.74
N THR A 307 3.49 13.09 -16.05
CA THR A 307 2.80 14.21 -16.71
C THR A 307 1.36 14.35 -16.22
N TYR A 308 0.64 13.24 -16.05
CA TYR A 308 -0.70 13.24 -15.45
C TYR A 308 -0.69 13.84 -14.03
N VAL A 309 0.23 13.42 -13.17
CA VAL A 309 0.36 13.94 -11.80
C VAL A 309 0.65 15.45 -11.80
N ILE A 310 1.55 15.93 -12.68
CA ILE A 310 1.82 17.37 -12.83
C ILE A 310 0.55 18.11 -13.31
N GLY A 311 -0.20 17.50 -14.22
CA GLY A 311 -1.47 18.02 -14.72
C GLY A 311 -2.53 18.22 -13.61
N LEU A 312 -2.55 17.36 -12.60
CA LEU A 312 -3.44 17.53 -11.43
C LEU A 312 -3.13 18.85 -10.70
N LEU A 313 -1.86 19.14 -10.43
CA LEU A 313 -1.47 20.39 -9.81
C LEU A 313 -1.81 21.60 -10.70
N ASN A 314 -1.47 21.53 -12.00
CA ASN A 314 -1.75 22.60 -12.95
C ASN A 314 -3.23 23.00 -12.95
N SER A 315 -4.11 22.01 -13.03
CA SER A 315 -5.55 22.24 -13.03
C SER A 315 -6.07 22.90 -11.74
N ARG A 316 -5.34 22.82 -10.63
CA ARG A 316 -5.72 23.41 -9.33
C ARG A 316 -5.20 24.83 -9.21
N LEU A 317 -3.95 25.06 -9.62
CA LEU A 317 -3.40 26.40 -9.79
C LEU A 317 -4.27 27.25 -10.75
N GLN A 318 -4.82 26.65 -11.80
CA GLN A 318 -5.72 27.34 -12.74
C GLN A 318 -7.02 27.85 -12.09
N ARG A 319 -7.50 27.17 -11.04
CA ARG A 319 -8.73 27.52 -10.30
C ARG A 319 -8.51 28.51 -9.16
N MET A 320 -7.26 28.87 -8.87
CA MET A 320 -6.93 29.83 -7.83
C MET A 320 -7.11 31.26 -8.36
N ASP A 321 -7.92 32.04 -7.65
CA ASP A 321 -8.15 33.45 -7.90
C ASP A 321 -7.41 34.28 -6.85
N ASN A 322 -6.97 35.50 -7.18
CA ASN A 322 -6.15 36.36 -6.31
C ASN A 322 -6.92 36.85 -5.06
N SER A 323 -7.09 35.97 -4.08
CA SER A 323 -7.71 36.21 -2.78
C SER A 323 -6.72 35.90 -1.67
N GLU A 324 -6.67 36.74 -0.63
CA GLU A 324 -5.79 36.55 0.52
C GLU A 324 -6.01 35.19 1.23
N GLU A 325 -7.24 34.67 1.20
CA GLU A 325 -7.60 33.38 1.79
C GLU A 325 -6.90 32.19 1.10
N LEU A 326 -6.44 32.36 -0.14
CA LEU A 326 -5.79 31.32 -0.93
C LEU A 326 -4.26 31.35 -0.85
N MET A 327 -3.66 32.27 -0.08
CA MET A 327 -2.20 32.37 0.04
C MET A 327 -1.56 31.16 0.70
N GLU A 328 -2.13 30.62 1.78
CA GLU A 328 -1.62 29.41 2.42
C GLU A 328 -1.77 28.16 1.52
N PRO A 329 -2.94 27.88 0.92
CA PRO A 329 -3.06 26.83 -0.10
C PRO A 329 -2.10 26.99 -1.28
N PHE A 330 -1.80 28.23 -1.69
CA PHE A 330 -0.85 28.53 -2.75
C PHE A 330 0.58 28.13 -2.34
N LYS A 331 1.02 28.46 -1.12
CA LYS A 331 2.33 28.01 -0.61
C LYS A 331 2.44 26.48 -0.60
N GLU A 332 1.38 25.78 -0.18
CA GLU A 332 1.34 24.32 -0.23
C GLU A 332 1.44 23.80 -1.67
N ALA A 333 0.74 24.43 -2.63
CA ALA A 333 0.84 24.10 -4.05
C ALA A 333 2.26 24.30 -4.61
N VAL A 334 2.96 25.39 -4.23
CA VAL A 334 4.36 25.64 -4.60
C VAL A 334 5.30 24.60 -3.99
N SER A 335 5.06 24.20 -2.74
CA SER A 335 5.81 23.12 -2.09
C SER A 335 5.65 21.78 -2.81
N ILE A 336 4.43 21.45 -3.26
CA ILE A 336 4.16 20.27 -4.09
C ILE A 336 4.85 20.39 -5.45
N LEU A 337 4.82 21.56 -6.10
CA LEU A 337 5.54 21.80 -7.36
C LEU A 337 7.05 21.54 -7.22
N SER A 338 7.65 21.99 -6.13
CA SER A 338 9.07 21.77 -5.82
C SER A 338 9.43 20.28 -5.73
N VAL A 339 8.55 19.47 -5.09
CA VAL A 339 8.70 18.01 -5.03
C VAL A 339 8.55 17.37 -6.41
N LEU A 340 7.55 17.80 -7.20
CA LEU A 340 7.35 17.30 -8.56
C LEU A 340 8.59 17.53 -9.43
N ILE A 341 9.22 18.70 -9.35
CA ILE A 341 10.45 19.01 -10.09
C ILE A 341 11.61 18.14 -9.59
N SER A 342 11.80 18.08 -8.28
CA SER A 342 12.99 17.43 -7.69
C SER A 342 12.96 15.90 -7.79
N CYS A 343 11.77 15.30 -7.82
CA CYS A 343 11.59 13.84 -7.81
C CYS A 343 11.15 13.26 -9.16
N SER A 344 10.84 14.09 -10.16
CA SER A 344 10.58 13.60 -11.52
C SER A 344 11.87 13.02 -12.14
N PRO A 345 11.80 11.85 -12.81
CA PRO A 345 12.96 11.31 -13.50
C PRO A 345 13.50 12.28 -14.55
N LYS A 346 14.82 12.55 -14.49
CA LYS A 346 15.48 13.50 -15.39
C LYS A 346 15.38 13.10 -16.86
N GLU A 347 15.23 11.81 -17.14
CA GLU A 347 15.03 11.24 -18.48
C GLU A 347 13.73 11.74 -19.14
N TYR A 348 12.74 12.16 -18.36
CA TYR A 348 11.43 12.60 -18.85
C TYR A 348 11.32 14.11 -18.98
N ALA A 349 12.45 14.83 -18.84
CA ALA A 349 12.62 16.27 -19.04
C ALA A 349 11.74 16.85 -20.15
N THR A 350 11.94 16.35 -21.37
CA THR A 350 11.30 16.83 -22.59
C THR A 350 9.79 16.69 -22.55
N SER A 351 9.27 15.69 -21.82
CA SER A 351 7.84 15.41 -21.69
C SER A 351 7.18 16.22 -20.57
N THR A 352 7.90 16.50 -19.48
CA THR A 352 7.35 17.14 -18.27
C THR A 352 7.56 18.64 -18.23
N GLU A 353 8.59 19.19 -18.88
CA GLU A 353 8.96 20.61 -18.84
C GLU A 353 7.84 21.54 -19.30
N VAL A 354 7.09 21.17 -20.33
CA VAL A 354 5.94 21.98 -20.80
C VAL A 354 4.87 22.05 -19.72
N ALA A 355 4.53 20.92 -19.09
CA ALA A 355 3.53 20.87 -18.02
C ALA A 355 3.99 21.67 -16.80
N ILE A 356 5.26 21.54 -16.39
CA ILE A 356 5.85 22.32 -15.30
C ILE A 356 5.87 23.82 -15.64
N GLY A 357 6.21 24.19 -16.87
CA GLY A 357 6.18 25.57 -17.35
C GLY A 357 4.79 26.19 -17.26
N THR A 358 3.73 25.43 -17.59
CA THR A 358 2.35 25.91 -17.42
C THR A 358 1.98 26.13 -15.94
N CYS A 359 2.45 25.27 -15.03
CA CYS A 359 2.28 25.48 -13.60
C CYS A 359 2.93 26.80 -13.16
N PHE A 360 4.18 27.07 -13.57
CA PHE A 360 4.87 28.32 -13.24
C PHE A 360 4.18 29.55 -13.83
N SER A 361 3.77 29.50 -15.10
CA SER A 361 3.06 30.60 -15.74
C SER A 361 1.82 31.01 -14.94
N LYS A 362 1.01 30.02 -14.52
CA LYS A 362 -0.18 30.30 -13.72
C LYS A 362 0.16 30.74 -12.30
N ALA A 363 1.12 30.10 -11.65
CA ALA A 363 1.46 30.41 -10.27
C ALA A 363 2.14 31.79 -10.13
N LEU A 364 2.98 32.19 -11.08
CA LEU A 364 3.55 33.54 -11.14
C LEU A 364 2.49 34.61 -11.44
N SER A 365 1.45 34.27 -12.23
CA SER A 365 0.31 35.17 -12.45
C SER A 365 -0.56 35.38 -11.20
N PHE A 366 -0.56 34.41 -10.28
CA PHE A 366 -1.27 34.49 -9.02
C PHE A 366 -0.53 35.39 -8.03
N SER A 367 0.72 35.04 -7.71
CA SER A 367 1.57 35.85 -6.82
C SER A 367 3.06 35.52 -7.03
N PRO A 368 3.90 36.49 -7.43
CA PRO A 368 5.35 36.29 -7.56
C PRO A 368 6.04 36.38 -6.18
N THR A 369 5.84 35.38 -5.34
CA THR A 369 6.52 35.27 -4.04
C THR A 369 7.99 34.84 -4.19
N GLU A 370 8.82 35.12 -3.19
CA GLU A 370 10.23 34.67 -3.18
C GLU A 370 10.35 33.13 -3.27
N GLU A 371 9.44 32.41 -2.62
CA GLU A 371 9.38 30.95 -2.65
C GLU A 371 9.23 30.41 -4.07
N ILE A 372 8.29 30.94 -4.86
CA ILE A 372 8.08 30.47 -6.23
C ILE A 372 9.23 30.88 -7.15
N LEU A 373 9.80 32.08 -6.97
CA LEU A 373 10.96 32.53 -7.74
C LEU A 373 12.18 31.63 -7.49
N THR A 374 12.36 31.16 -6.25
CA THR A 374 13.43 30.22 -5.89
C THR A 374 13.24 28.88 -6.61
N VAL A 375 12.03 28.31 -6.56
CA VAL A 375 11.71 27.04 -7.24
C VAL A 375 11.81 27.17 -8.76
N PHE A 376 11.39 28.31 -9.32
CA PHE A 376 11.50 28.62 -10.75
C PHE A 376 12.96 28.74 -11.21
N THR A 377 13.79 29.46 -10.45
CA THR A 377 15.21 29.60 -10.77
C THR A 377 15.92 28.26 -10.77
N LYS A 378 15.62 27.38 -9.79
CA LYS A 378 16.13 26.01 -9.77
C LYS A 378 15.75 25.24 -11.03
N PHE A 379 14.47 25.28 -11.41
CA PHE A 379 13.97 24.60 -12.61
C PHE A 379 14.63 25.11 -13.90
N LEU A 380 14.80 26.43 -14.05
CA LEU A 380 15.48 27.02 -15.21
C LEU A 380 16.94 26.60 -15.27
N LEU A 381 17.67 26.63 -14.14
CA LEU A 381 19.08 26.24 -14.09
C LEU A 381 19.27 24.79 -14.55
N GLU A 382 18.45 23.88 -14.05
CA GLU A 382 18.48 22.46 -14.43
C GLU A 382 18.13 22.25 -15.92
N SER A 383 17.21 23.05 -16.46
CA SER A 383 16.83 22.98 -17.88
C SER A 383 17.94 23.52 -18.79
N ILE A 384 18.53 24.67 -18.47
CA ILE A 384 19.63 25.27 -19.23
C ILE A 384 20.86 24.36 -19.24
N GLN A 385 21.19 23.73 -18.10
CA GLN A 385 22.30 22.78 -18.03
C GLN A 385 22.10 21.57 -18.94
N ARG A 386 20.85 21.08 -19.11
CA ARG A 386 20.54 19.93 -19.97
C ARG A 386 20.61 20.25 -21.45
N TYR A 387 20.17 21.45 -21.84
CA TYR A 387 20.18 21.91 -23.24
C TYR A 387 21.32 22.88 -23.52
N ASN A 388 22.48 22.69 -22.86
CA ASN A 388 23.62 23.57 -23.06
C ASN A 388 24.01 23.59 -24.55
N PRO A 389 23.82 24.74 -25.25
CA PRO A 389 24.02 24.80 -26.69
C PRO A 389 25.48 24.51 -27.08
N PHE A 390 26.45 24.78 -26.18
CA PHE A 390 27.86 24.49 -26.43
C PHE A 390 28.15 22.98 -26.47
N ASP A 391 27.46 22.17 -25.66
CA ASP A 391 27.64 20.71 -25.67
C ASP A 391 27.02 20.08 -26.92
N GLN A 392 25.88 20.62 -27.39
CA GLN A 392 25.29 20.19 -28.66
C GLN A 392 26.17 20.57 -29.86
N ILE A 393 26.71 21.79 -29.89
CA ILE A 393 27.67 22.22 -30.91
C ILE A 393 28.91 21.31 -30.89
N ARG A 394 29.45 21.00 -29.71
CA ARG A 394 30.61 20.10 -29.57
C ARG A 394 30.33 18.69 -30.09
N LEU A 395 29.13 18.15 -29.84
CA LEU A 395 28.71 16.84 -30.34
C LEU A 395 28.61 16.84 -31.88
N VAL A 396 28.00 17.87 -32.47
CA VAL A 396 27.90 18.03 -33.92
C VAL A 396 29.28 18.20 -34.56
N CYS A 397 30.14 19.04 -33.99
CA CYS A 397 31.51 19.21 -34.46
C CYS A 397 32.32 17.91 -34.39
N HIS A 398 32.12 17.09 -33.36
CA HIS A 398 32.81 15.80 -33.21
C HIS A 398 32.34 14.77 -34.25
N ILE A 399 31.06 14.79 -34.62
CA ILE A 399 30.50 13.93 -35.69
C ILE A 399 30.97 14.38 -37.08
N LEU A 400 31.15 15.69 -37.29
CA LEU A 400 31.65 16.24 -38.55
C LEU A 400 33.16 16.05 -38.76
N LEU A 401 33.91 15.73 -37.70
CA LEU A 401 35.37 15.52 -37.72
C LEU A 401 35.77 14.03 -37.72
N GLN A 402 34.81 13.11 -37.71
CA GLN A 402 34.99 11.68 -37.99
C GLN A 402 34.59 11.40 -39.43
#